data_AF-A0AAV3XK97-F1
#
_entry.id   AF-A0AAV3XK97-F1
#
_cell.length_a   1.000
_cell.length_b   1.000
_cell.length_c   1.000
_cell.angle_alpha   90.00
_cell.angle_beta   90.00
_cell.angle_gamma   90.00
#
_symmetry.space_group_name_H-M   'P 1'
#
loop_
_entity.id
_entity.type
_entity.pdbx_description
1 polymer ?
#
loop_
_entity_poly.entity_id
_entity_poly.type
_entity_poly.pdbx_seq_one_letter_code
_entity_poly.pdbx_strand_id
1 'polypeptide(L)'
;MHLRHRINFSSQRIASALSSYGIVTGRSFSGIHYLTESEYLASYVLGYFDGDGCAYVNEGRSGGLISIVGDFEFSCELARLLNMGYVEEHIYKKVYYWRIYSRKNIESFYNFVDWHPDLGLQRNQRKIEEILGSYRRG
;
A
#
# COMPACT_ATOMS: atom_id res chain seq x y z
N MET A 1 26.97 -10.18 2.99
CA MET A 1 27.13 -9.33 1.79
C MET A 1 25.86 -9.49 0.96
N HIS A 2 24.94 -8.51 1.00
CA HIS A 2 23.68 -8.63 0.25
C HIS A 2 23.91 -8.20 -1.21
N LEU A 3 23.53 -9.06 -2.15
CA LEU A 3 23.48 -8.72 -3.57
C LEU A 3 22.44 -7.61 -3.77
N ARG A 4 22.91 -6.44 -4.22
CA ARG A 4 22.03 -5.31 -4.53
C ARG A 4 21.54 -5.48 -5.97
N HIS A 5 20.31 -5.96 -6.11
CA HIS A 5 19.68 -6.06 -7.42
C HIS A 5 19.06 -4.70 -7.79
N ARG A 6 19.34 -4.22 -9.01
CA ARG A 6 18.75 -3.00 -9.57
C ARG A 6 18.22 -3.31 -10.96
N ILE A 7 16.99 -2.90 -11.21
CA ILE A 7 16.38 -2.91 -12.53
C ILE A 7 16.28 -1.45 -12.99
N ASN A 8 16.57 -1.19 -14.27
CA ASN A 8 16.46 0.14 -14.86
C ASN A 8 15.94 0.03 -16.29
N PHE A 9 14.98 0.88 -16.64
CA PHE A 9 14.45 1.02 -17.99
C PHE A 9 14.31 2.51 -18.31
N SER A 10 14.67 2.89 -19.53
CA SER A 10 14.39 4.22 -20.08
C SER A 10 13.49 4.08 -21.30
N SER A 11 12.34 4.74 -21.28
CA SER A 11 11.40 4.73 -22.39
C SER A 11 10.52 5.96 -22.35
N GLN A 12 10.60 6.77 -23.39
CA GLN A 12 9.75 7.95 -23.54
C GLN A 12 8.26 7.54 -23.60
N ARG A 13 7.95 6.44 -24.28
CA ARG A 13 6.58 5.92 -24.38
C ARG A 13 6.02 5.54 -23.00
N ILE A 14 6.82 4.89 -22.14
CA ILE A 14 6.38 4.56 -20.77
C ILE A 14 6.18 5.85 -19.97
N ALA A 15 7.12 6.79 -20.04
CA ALA A 15 7.01 8.07 -19.33
C ALA A 15 5.76 8.85 -19.73
N SER A 16 5.47 8.97 -21.04
CA SER A 16 4.27 9.64 -21.54
C SER A 16 2.98 8.94 -21.10
N ALA A 17 2.94 7.60 -21.13
CA ALA A 17 1.77 6.84 -20.68
C ALA A 17 1.51 7.03 -19.17
N LEU A 18 2.54 6.95 -18.33
CA LEU A 18 2.42 7.21 -16.90
C LEU A 18 1.93 8.64 -16.64
N SER A 19 2.46 9.63 -17.37
CA SER A 19 2.01 11.00 -17.28
C SER A 19 0.52 11.17 -17.66
N SER A 20 0.03 10.46 -18.69
CA SER A 20 -1.40 10.51 -19.06
C SER A 20 -2.33 9.90 -18.01
N TYR A 21 -1.83 9.00 -17.16
CA TYR A 21 -2.56 8.46 -16.01
C TYR A 21 -2.45 9.33 -14.75
N GLY A 22 -1.86 10.53 -14.84
CA GLY A 22 -1.62 11.38 -13.68
C GLY A 22 -0.51 10.87 -12.76
N ILE A 23 0.28 9.87 -13.19
CA ILE A 23 1.42 9.38 -12.41
C ILE A 23 2.58 10.36 -12.58
N VAL A 24 2.62 11.37 -11.71
CA VAL A 24 3.67 12.39 -11.70
C VAL A 24 4.88 11.90 -10.88
N THR A 25 6.09 12.04 -11.44
CA THR A 25 7.35 11.80 -10.74
C THR A 25 7.60 12.86 -9.67
N GLY A 26 8.11 12.48 -8.49
CA GLY A 26 8.42 13.44 -7.42
C GLY A 26 7.27 13.75 -6.47
N ARG A 27 6.29 12.84 -6.32
CA ARG A 27 5.12 12.98 -5.44
C ARG A 27 5.43 13.44 -4.02
N SER A 28 6.53 12.96 -3.45
CA SER A 28 6.98 13.36 -2.10
C SER A 28 7.41 14.83 -2.00
N PHE A 29 7.61 15.53 -3.12
CA PHE A 29 8.10 16.91 -3.17
C PHE A 29 7.12 17.90 -3.84
N SER A 30 6.15 17.43 -4.64
CA SER A 30 5.25 18.31 -5.38
C SER A 30 3.89 18.55 -4.71
N GLY A 31 3.48 17.74 -3.71
CA GLY A 31 2.16 17.84 -3.08
C GLY A 31 0.99 17.56 -4.04
N ILE A 32 1.28 16.96 -5.20
CA ILE A 32 0.30 16.62 -6.21
C ILE A 32 0.01 15.12 -6.12
N HIS A 33 -1.20 14.79 -5.67
CA HIS A 33 -1.71 13.43 -5.62
C HIS A 33 -2.78 13.27 -6.70
N TYR A 34 -2.53 12.35 -7.62
CA TYR A 34 -3.56 11.88 -8.55
C TYR A 34 -3.86 10.44 -8.18
N LEU A 35 -4.98 10.25 -7.49
CA LEU A 35 -5.60 8.94 -7.40
C LEU A 35 -6.51 8.79 -8.61
N THR A 36 -6.22 7.79 -9.43
CA THR A 36 -6.88 7.57 -10.71
C THR A 36 -8.36 7.31 -10.46
N GLU A 37 -9.27 7.93 -11.21
CA GLU A 37 -10.68 7.55 -11.14
C GLU A 37 -10.87 6.14 -11.71
N SER A 38 -11.04 5.22 -10.77
CA SER A 38 -11.65 3.90 -10.88
C SER A 38 -10.81 2.74 -11.46
N GLU A 39 -10.45 2.70 -12.75
CA GLU A 39 -10.01 1.41 -13.34
C GLU A 39 -8.60 0.95 -12.92
N TYR A 40 -7.68 1.89 -12.66
CA TYR A 40 -6.30 1.58 -12.26
C TYR A 40 -6.03 1.74 -10.76
N LEU A 41 -7.05 2.07 -9.97
CA LEU A 41 -6.89 2.35 -8.55
C LEU A 41 -6.28 1.16 -7.82
N ALA A 42 -6.74 -0.06 -8.13
CA ALA A 42 -6.19 -1.27 -7.55
C ALA A 42 -4.71 -1.44 -7.87
N SER A 43 -4.34 -1.41 -9.16
CA SER A 43 -2.94 -1.52 -9.58
C SER A 43 -2.05 -0.45 -8.96
N TYR A 44 -2.57 0.77 -8.83
CA TYR A 44 -1.87 1.88 -8.18
C TYR A 44 -1.62 1.61 -6.69
N VAL A 45 -2.67 1.30 -5.93
CA VAL A 45 -2.58 1.10 -4.47
C VAL A 45 -1.70 -0.11 -4.16
N LEU A 46 -1.86 -1.18 -4.93
CA LEU A 46 -1.12 -2.43 -4.75
C LEU A 46 0.35 -2.28 -5.13
N GLY A 47 0.67 -1.54 -6.19
CA GLY A 47 2.05 -1.19 -6.53
C GLY A 47 2.70 -0.30 -5.48
N TYR A 48 1.94 0.66 -4.93
CA TYR A 48 2.43 1.51 -3.84
C TYR A 48 2.67 0.71 -2.56
N PHE A 49 1.75 -0.20 -2.22
CA PHE A 49 1.89 -1.11 -1.08
C PHE A 49 3.11 -2.02 -1.20
N ASP A 50 3.46 -2.51 -2.40
CA ASP A 50 4.67 -3.34 -2.54
C ASP A 50 5.98 -2.54 -2.40
N GLY A 51 5.95 -1.25 -2.76
CA GLY A 51 7.09 -0.35 -2.63
C GLY A 51 7.30 0.17 -1.20
N ASP A 52 6.26 0.76 -0.62
CA ASP A 52 6.31 1.53 0.63
C ASP A 52 5.38 0.99 1.73
N GLY A 53 4.79 -0.18 1.51
CA GLY A 53 3.93 -0.85 2.46
C GLY A 53 4.62 -1.94 3.28
N CYS A 54 3.99 -2.26 4.40
CA CYS A 54 4.41 -3.33 5.29
C CYS A 54 3.19 -4.08 5.83
N ALA A 55 3.30 -5.40 5.94
CA ALA A 55 2.35 -6.25 6.65
C ALA A 55 3.14 -7.08 7.67
N TYR A 56 2.67 -7.11 8.92
CA TYR A 56 3.29 -7.93 9.96
C TYR A 56 2.28 -8.39 11.02
N VAL A 57 2.53 -9.58 11.57
CA VAL A 57 1.81 -10.14 12.72
C VAL A 57 2.30 -9.46 13.99
N ASN A 58 1.40 -9.20 14.95
CA ASN A 58 1.81 -8.67 16.25
C ASN A 58 2.48 -9.77 17.08
N GLU A 59 3.68 -9.50 17.58
CA GLU A 59 4.36 -10.41 18.51
C GLU A 59 3.62 -10.44 19.86
N GLY A 60 3.28 -11.65 20.32
CA GLY A 60 2.61 -11.86 21.62
C GLY A 60 1.16 -11.38 21.71
N ARG A 61 0.58 -10.86 20.62
CA ARG A 61 -0.82 -10.38 20.58
C ARG A 61 -1.56 -11.00 19.39
N SER A 62 -2.89 -11.00 19.47
CA SER A 62 -3.76 -11.45 18.38
C SER A 62 -3.75 -10.45 17.22
N GLY A 63 -3.77 -10.95 15.98
CA GLY A 63 -3.87 -10.14 14.77
C GLY A 63 -2.54 -9.51 14.32
N GLY A 64 -2.62 -8.39 13.60
CA GLY A 64 -1.46 -7.74 12.99
C GLY A 64 -1.79 -6.36 12.44
N LEU A 65 -0.88 -5.83 11.62
CA LEU A 65 -1.01 -4.51 11.02
C LEU A 65 -0.59 -4.56 9.55
N ILE A 66 -1.37 -3.89 8.70
CA ILE A 66 -0.93 -3.40 7.40
C ILE A 66 -0.70 -1.89 7.53
N SER A 67 0.45 -1.41 7.05
CA SER A 67 0.85 -0.01 7.11
C SER A 67 1.40 0.43 5.77
N ILE A 68 0.96 1.59 5.28
CA ILE A 68 1.51 2.24 4.08
C ILE A 68 2.04 3.61 4.48
N VAL A 69 3.27 3.94 4.05
CA VAL A 69 3.90 5.23 4.34
C VAL A 69 3.58 6.23 3.23
N GLY A 70 3.15 7.43 3.58
CA GLY A 70 2.89 8.49 2.61
C GLY A 70 2.94 9.88 3.23
N ASP A 71 2.59 10.90 2.45
CA ASP A 71 2.18 12.21 2.99
C ASP A 71 0.73 12.16 3.53
N PHE A 72 0.30 13.27 4.13
CA PHE A 72 -0.99 13.35 4.82
C PHE A 72 -2.17 13.23 3.86
N GLU A 73 -2.17 14.04 2.81
CA GLU A 73 -3.23 14.11 1.81
C GLU A 73 -3.44 12.75 1.16
N PHE A 74 -2.36 12.11 0.72
CA PHE A 74 -2.40 10.78 0.14
C PHE A 74 -2.94 9.73 1.10
N SER A 75 -2.44 9.71 2.33
CA SER A 75 -2.87 8.73 3.34
C SER A 75 -4.35 8.88 3.69
N CYS A 76 -4.82 10.12 3.83
CA CYS A 76 -6.23 10.43 4.08
C CYS A 76 -7.12 10.01 2.91
N GLU A 77 -6.66 10.26 1.69
CA GLU A 77 -7.43 9.91 0.50
C GLU A 77 -7.55 8.39 0.33
N LEU A 78 -6.48 7.63 0.56
CA LEU A 78 -6.53 6.16 0.56
C LEU A 78 -7.51 5.62 1.60
N ALA A 79 -7.43 6.11 2.85
CA ALA A 79 -8.33 5.70 3.92
C ALA A 79 -9.80 5.97 3.56
N ARG A 80 -10.07 7.12 2.91
CA ARG A 80 -11.41 7.50 2.43
C ARG A 80 -11.89 6.61 1.28
N LEU A 81 -11.08 6.45 0.23
CA LEU A 81 -11.45 5.70 -0.98
C LEU A 81 -11.72 4.23 -0.69
N LEU A 82 -10.89 3.63 0.17
CA LEU A 82 -10.98 2.22 0.52
C LEU A 82 -11.81 1.98 1.79
N ASN A 83 -12.30 3.05 2.42
CA ASN A 83 -13.16 3.03 3.60
C ASN A 83 -12.63 2.09 4.69
N MET A 84 -11.32 2.16 4.95
CA MET A 84 -10.64 1.28 5.89
C MET A 84 -9.40 1.92 6.48
N GLY A 85 -9.06 1.47 7.69
CA GLY A 85 -7.89 1.95 8.41
C GLY A 85 -8.04 3.38 8.96
N TYR A 86 -6.92 3.94 9.40
CA TYR A 86 -6.82 5.31 9.91
C TYR A 86 -5.44 5.89 9.57
N VAL A 87 -5.32 7.22 9.63
CA VAL A 87 -4.06 7.92 9.39
C VAL A 87 -3.41 8.29 10.71
N GLU A 88 -2.11 8.00 10.84
CA GLU A 88 -1.29 8.31 12.01
C GLU A 88 -0.05 9.10 11.58
N GLU A 89 0.24 10.20 12.25
CA GLU A 89 1.48 10.95 12.03
C GLU A 89 2.68 10.18 12.62
N HIS A 90 3.77 10.05 11.85
CA HIS A 90 4.99 9.44 12.39
C HIS A 90 5.66 10.35 13.43
N ILE A 91 6.35 9.76 14.41
CA ILE A 91 7.01 10.48 15.52
C ILE A 91 7.97 11.59 15.07
N TYR A 92 8.59 11.46 13.89
CA TYR A 92 9.50 12.47 13.34
C TYR A 92 8.81 13.52 12.47
N LYS A 93 7.48 13.49 12.33
CA LYS A 93 6.64 14.46 11.59
C LYS A 93 7.03 14.69 10.14
N LYS A 94 7.65 13.68 9.52
CA LYS A 94 8.08 13.72 8.11
C LYS A 94 7.17 12.94 7.18
N VAL A 95 6.44 11.97 7.73
CA VAL A 95 5.60 11.03 6.99
C VAL A 95 4.39 10.66 7.83
N TYR A 96 3.39 10.12 7.17
CA TYR A 96 2.16 9.61 7.75
C TYR A 96 2.05 8.13 7.41
N TYR A 97 1.41 7.39 8.32
CA TYR A 97 1.05 6.00 8.11
C TYR A 97 -0.45 5.89 7.90
N TRP A 98 -0.84 5.27 6.79
CA TRP A 98 -2.16 4.67 6.70
C TRP A 98 -2.13 3.26 7.30
N ARG A 99 -2.84 3.06 8.41
CA ARG A 99 -2.80 1.87 9.26
C ARG A 99 -4.11 1.10 9.24
N ILE A 100 -4.03 -0.21 9.00
CA ILE A 100 -5.15 -1.13 8.90
C ILE A 100 -4.93 -2.31 9.85
N TYR A 101 -5.75 -2.45 10.90
CA TYR A 101 -5.51 -3.41 11.99
C TYR A 101 -6.73 -4.24 12.42
N SER A 102 -7.95 -3.80 12.11
CA SER A 102 -9.14 -4.58 12.46
C SER A 102 -9.23 -5.79 11.53
N ARG A 103 -9.63 -6.95 12.06
CA ARG A 103 -9.77 -8.18 11.27
C ARG A 103 -10.58 -7.94 9.99
N LYS A 104 -11.75 -7.30 10.14
CA LYS A 104 -12.63 -6.90 9.04
C LYS A 104 -11.90 -6.09 7.98
N ASN A 105 -11.13 -5.07 8.36
CA ASN A 105 -10.45 -4.22 7.38
C ASN A 105 -9.26 -4.94 6.73
N ILE A 106 -8.57 -5.82 7.46
CA ILE A 106 -7.50 -6.66 6.89
C ILE A 106 -8.09 -7.67 5.89
N GLU A 107 -9.25 -8.28 6.19
CA GLU A 107 -9.98 -9.13 5.25
C GLU A 107 -10.42 -8.33 4.01
N SER A 108 -10.94 -7.11 4.19
CA SER A 108 -11.28 -6.23 3.06
C SER A 108 -10.05 -5.91 2.21
N PHE A 109 -8.91 -5.60 2.82
CA PHE A 109 -7.67 -5.33 2.10
C PHE A 109 -7.14 -6.59 1.41
N TYR A 110 -7.24 -7.76 2.04
CA TYR A 110 -6.88 -9.05 1.44
C TYR A 110 -7.71 -9.32 0.18
N ASN A 111 -9.04 -9.18 0.25
CA ASN A 111 -9.92 -9.37 -0.90
C ASN A 111 -9.58 -8.39 -2.04
N PHE A 112 -9.24 -7.15 -1.68
CA PHE A 112 -8.76 -6.15 -2.64
C PHE A 112 -7.45 -6.57 -3.31
N VAL A 113 -6.54 -7.25 -2.62
CA VAL A 113 -5.30 -7.80 -3.20
C VAL A 113 -5.60 -9.05 -4.05
N ASP A 114 -6.45 -9.95 -3.56
CA ASP A 114 -6.78 -11.24 -4.16
C ASP A 114 -7.51 -11.11 -5.51
N TRP A 115 -8.31 -10.06 -5.68
CA TRP A 115 -8.95 -9.73 -6.95
C TRP A 115 -7.97 -9.38 -8.09
N HIS A 116 -6.68 -9.18 -7.77
CA HIS A 116 -5.65 -8.82 -8.75
C HIS A 116 -4.42 -9.76 -8.66
N PRO A 117 -4.58 -11.06 -8.91
CA PRO A 117 -3.51 -12.05 -8.74
C PRO A 117 -2.31 -11.82 -9.68
N ASP A 118 -2.55 -11.17 -10.82
CA ASP A 118 -1.54 -10.91 -11.85
C ASP A 118 -0.53 -9.80 -11.47
N LEU A 119 -0.73 -9.10 -10.35
CA LEU A 119 0.13 -8.01 -9.90
C LEU A 119 1.36 -8.47 -9.10
N GLY A 120 1.56 -9.77 -8.89
CA GLY A 120 2.80 -10.31 -8.32
C GLY A 120 2.99 -10.10 -6.82
N LEU A 121 1.92 -9.88 -6.05
CA LEU A 121 1.96 -9.58 -4.61
C LEU A 121 2.05 -10.80 -3.68
N GLN A 122 2.44 -11.96 -4.19
CA GLN A 122 2.41 -13.25 -3.47
C GLN A 122 3.12 -13.21 -2.12
N ARG A 123 4.24 -12.48 -2.02
CA ARG A 123 4.97 -12.31 -0.76
C ARG A 123 4.13 -11.58 0.28
N ASN A 124 3.45 -10.51 -0.12
CA ASN A 124 2.67 -9.70 0.81
C ASN A 124 1.31 -10.36 1.10
N GLN A 125 0.71 -11.07 0.13
CA GLN A 125 -0.47 -11.91 0.33
C GLN A 125 -0.26 -12.91 1.47
N ARG A 126 0.84 -13.69 1.43
CA ARG A 126 1.16 -14.65 2.50
C ARG A 126 1.27 -14.00 3.89
N LYS A 127 1.89 -12.82 3.97
CA LYS A 127 1.95 -12.08 5.24
C LYS A 127 0.58 -11.65 5.74
N ILE A 128 -0.32 -11.28 4.83
CA ILE A 128 -1.69 -10.91 5.19
C ILE A 128 -2.47 -12.15 5.66
N GLU A 129 -2.30 -13.30 5.00
CA GLU A 129 -2.86 -14.59 5.43
C GLU A 129 -2.35 -14.97 6.83
N GLU A 130 -1.06 -14.79 7.12
CA GLU A 130 -0.47 -15.00 8.45
C GLU A 130 -1.14 -14.11 9.50
N ILE A 131 -1.42 -12.84 9.18
CA ILE A 131 -2.15 -11.93 10.07
C ILE A 131 -3.58 -12.44 10.31
N LEU A 132 -4.29 -12.83 9.26
CA LEU A 132 -5.66 -13.33 9.37
C LEU A 132 -5.75 -14.63 10.18
N GLY A 133 -4.75 -15.50 10.05
CA GLY A 133 -4.59 -16.73 10.82
C GLY A 133 -4.18 -16.52 12.28
N SER A 134 -3.55 -15.39 12.62
CA SER A 134 -3.10 -15.11 13.99
C SER A 134 -4.20 -14.58 14.92
N TYR A 135 -5.36 -14.22 14.37
CA TYR A 135 -6.49 -13.82 15.20
C TYR A 135 -6.98 -15.00 16.04
N ARG A 136 -6.90 -14.87 17.37
CA ARG A 136 -7.50 -15.84 18.29
C ARG A 136 -9.00 -15.90 18.00
N ARG A 137 -9.55 -17.12 17.88
CA ARG A 137 -11.01 -17.31 17.78
C ARG A 137 -11.62 -16.69 19.05
N GLY A 138 -12.39 -15.63 18.85
CA GLY A 138 -13.32 -15.10 19.85
C GLY A 138 -14.53 -16.01 19.96
#